data_AF-A0A062V2D8-F1
#
_entry.id   AF-A0A062V2D8-F1
#
_cell.length_a   1.000
_cell.length_b   1.000
_cell.length_c   1.000
_cell.angle_alpha   90.00
_cell.angle_beta   90.00
_cell.angle_gamma   90.00
#
_symmetry.space_group_name_H-M   'P 1'
#
loop_
_entity.id
_entity.type
_entity.pdbx_description
1 polymer ?
#
loop_
_entity_poly.entity_id
_entity_poly.type
_entity_poly.pdbx_seq_one_letter_code
_entity_poly.pdbx_strand_id
1 'polypeptide(L)' 'MELIYKQEFYDIKSACIAIKIELGLGFLEKVYENALKIELEDRGFIVKQQFPIFELSESDRD' A
#
# COMPACT_ATOMS: atom_id res chain seq x y z
N MET A 1 -21.85 -8.38 -5.78
CA MET A 1 -20.44 -8.59 -6.20
C MET A 1 -19.68 -9.04 -4.98
N GLU A 2 -19.03 -10.20 -5.03
CA GLU A 2 -18.21 -10.72 -3.93
C GLU A 2 -16.76 -10.23 -4.08
N LEU A 3 -16.10 -9.88 -2.98
CA LEU A 3 -14.70 -9.43 -2.98
C LEU A 3 -13.78 -10.62 -2.75
N ILE A 4 -12.89 -10.89 -3.71
CA ILE A 4 -11.95 -12.02 -3.67
C ILE A 4 -10.87 -11.90 -2.59
N TYR A 5 -10.48 -10.68 -2.22
CA TYR A 5 -9.50 -10.37 -1.16
C TYR A 5 -10.09 -9.38 -0.18
N LYS A 6 -11.16 -9.82 0.50
CA LYS A 6 -11.97 -8.92 1.32
C LYS A 6 -11.16 -8.31 2.46
N GLN A 7 -10.33 -9.10 3.14
CA GLN A 7 -9.57 -8.66 4.30
C GLN A 7 -8.49 -7.65 3.89
N GLU A 8 -7.66 -8.04 2.92
CA GLU A 8 -6.57 -7.23 2.37
C GLU A 8 -7.10 -5.92 1.80
N PHE A 9 -8.26 -5.96 1.12
CA PHE A 9 -8.93 -4.76 0.63
C PHE A 9 -9.23 -3.77 1.77
N TYR A 10 -9.79 -4.24 2.89
CA TYR A 10 -10.10 -3.36 4.02
C TYR A 10 -8.84 -2.90 4.77
N ASP A 11 -7.81 -3.73 4.84
CA ASP A 11 -6.54 -3.38 5.48
C ASP A 11 -5.80 -2.29 4.69
N ILE A 12 -5.66 -2.45 3.37
CA ILE A 12 -5.04 -1.44 2.50
C ILE A 12 -5.86 -0.15 2.50
N LYS A 13 -7.19 -0.26 2.43
CA LYS A 13 -8.08 0.92 2.47
C LYS A 13 -7.92 1.68 3.79
N SER A 14 -7.88 0.99 4.91
CA SER A 14 -7.75 1.62 6.23
C SER A 14 -6.37 2.25 6.42
N ALA A 15 -5.29 1.66 5.87
CA ALA A 15 -3.96 2.28 5.83
C ALA A 15 -3.97 3.65 5.12
N CYS A 16 -4.57 3.73 3.94
CA CYS A 16 -4.70 4.99 3.21
C CYS A 16 -5.48 6.06 4.00
N ILE A 17 -6.52 5.66 4.73
CA ILE A 17 -7.31 6.56 5.58
C ILE A 17 -6.47 7.05 6.76
N ALA A 18 -5.72 6.18 7.43
CA ALA A 18 -4.84 6.53 8.55
C ALA A 18 -3.80 7.59 8.12
N ILE A 19 -3.14 7.38 6.99
CA ILE A 19 -2.15 8.32 6.44
C ILE A 19 -2.78 9.66 6.11
N LYS A 20 -3.98 9.67 5.52
CA LYS A 20 -4.70 10.92 5.23
C LYS A 20 -5.04 11.69 6.51
N ILE A 21 -5.42 10.99 7.57
CA ILE A 21 -5.71 11.62 8.88
C ILE A 21 -4.44 12.20 9.48
N GLU A 22 -3.34 11.47 9.45
CA GLU A 22 -2.06 11.86 10.05
C GLU A 22 -1.38 13.01 9.29
N LEU A 23 -1.25 12.89 7.96
CA LEU A 23 -0.52 13.85 7.13
C LEU A 23 -1.38 15.03 6.65
N GLY A 24 -2.70 14.90 6.65
CA GLY A 24 -3.59 15.89 6.06
C GLY A 24 -3.38 16.04 4.55
N LEU A 25 -3.55 17.26 4.04
CA LEU A 25 -3.43 17.61 2.62
C LEU A 25 -2.24 18.54 2.39
N GLY A 26 -1.59 18.42 1.23
CA GLY A 26 -0.58 19.39 0.75
C GLY A 26 0.85 18.88 0.66
N PHE A 27 1.09 17.61 1.01
CA PHE A 27 2.39 16.98 0.75
C PHE A 27 2.55 16.52 -0.70
N LEU A 28 3.79 16.31 -1.10
CA LEU A 28 4.12 15.69 -2.39
C LEU A 28 3.69 14.23 -2.38
N GLU A 29 3.37 13.70 -3.57
CA GLU A 29 3.02 12.29 -3.77
C GLU A 29 4.05 11.33 -3.15
N LYS A 30 5.35 11.65 -3.28
CA LYS A 30 6.43 10.82 -2.70
C LYS A 30 6.34 10.67 -1.18
N VAL A 31 5.80 11.67 -0.47
CA VAL A 31 5.61 11.59 0.98
C VAL A 31 4.49 10.61 1.30
N TYR A 32 3.37 10.66 0.58
CA TYR A 32 2.28 9.70 0.72
C TYR A 32 2.73 8.28 0.33
N GLU A 33 3.51 8.12 -0.74
CA GLU A 33 4.07 6.82 -1.15
C GLU A 33 4.95 6.21 -0.04
N ASN A 34 5.81 7.02 0.57
CA ASN A 34 6.68 6.57 1.66
C ASN A 34 5.89 6.23 2.92
N ALA A 35 4.91 7.05 3.29
CA ALA A 35 4.05 6.77 4.44
C ALA A 35 3.23 5.49 4.22
N LEU A 36 2.75 5.26 3.00
CA LEU A 36 1.99 4.05 2.65
C LEU A 36 2.85 2.80 2.71
N LYS A 37 4.11 2.86 2.26
CA LYS A 37 5.04 1.75 2.43
C LYS A 37 5.19 1.38 3.90
N ILE A 38 5.49 2.36 4.77
CA ILE A 38 5.71 2.12 6.21
C ILE A 38 4.45 1.53 6.86
N GLU A 39 3.29 2.15 6.64
CA GLU A 39 2.02 1.71 7.23
C GLU A 39 1.64 0.29 6.80
N LEU A 40 1.89 -0.08 5.54
CA LEU A 40 1.61 -1.43 5.03
C LEU A 40 2.63 -2.45 5.56
N GLU A 41 3.91 -2.10 5.65
CA GLU A 41 4.94 -2.97 6.24
C GLU A 41 4.67 -3.24 7.73
N ASP A 42 4.26 -2.23 8.49
CA ASP A 42 3.88 -2.36 9.90
C ASP A 42 2.64 -3.27 10.09
N ARG A 43 1.79 -3.37 9.06
CA ARG A 43 0.64 -4.29 9.00
C ARG A 43 1.00 -5.68 8.48
N GLY A 44 2.27 -5.93 8.18
CA GLY A 44 2.78 -7.23 7.75
C GLY A 44 2.75 -7.48 6.24
N PHE A 45 2.51 -6.44 5.41
CA PHE A 45 2.61 -6.58 3.95
C PHE A 45 4.06 -6.45 3.46
N ILE A 46 4.39 -7.18 2.40
CA ILE A 46 5.64 -6.99 1.66
C ILE A 46 5.39 -5.95 0.56
N VAL A 47 6.10 -4.82 0.62
CA VAL A 47 5.85 -3.69 -0.28
C VAL A 47 7.10 -3.32 -1.07
N LYS A 48 6.97 -3.29 -2.40
CA LYS A 48 7.96 -2.73 -3.31
C LYS A 48 7.45 -1.40 -3.86
N GLN A 49 8.28 -0.35 -3.82
CA GLN A 49 7.96 0.97 -4.38
C GLN A 49 8.57 1.14 -5.77
N GLN A 50 7.85 1.82 -6.66
CA GLN A 50 8.30 2.18 -8.02
C GLN A 50 8.89 1.01 -8.82
N PHE A 51 8.36 -0.19 -8.62
CA PHE A 51 8.83 -1.39 -9.30
C PHE A 51 8.27 -1.45 -10.74
N PRO A 52 9.09 -1.76 -11.76
CA PRO A 52 8.62 -1.90 -13.14
C PRO A 52 7.58 -3.02 -13.24
N ILE A 53 6.41 -2.70 -13.79
CA ILE A 53 5.29 -3.66 -13.89
C ILE A 53 5.65 -4.87 -14.78
N PHE A 54 6.52 -4.66 -15.77
CA PHE A 54 6.93 -5.70 -16.73
C PHE A 54 7.95 -6.69 -16.16
N GLU A 55 8.53 -6.42 -15.00
CA GLU A 55 9.56 -7.27 -14.36
C GLU A 55 9.01 -8.16 -13.24
N LEU A 56 7.69 -8.18 -13.03
CA LEU A 56 7.06 -9.08 -12.06
C LEU A 56 7.20 -10.53 -12.52
N SER A 57 8.21 -11.22 -12.03
CA SER A 57 8.42 -12.66 -12.26
C SER A 57 7.46 -13.48 -11.37
N GLU A 58 7.13 -14.70 -11.79
CA GLU A 58 6.25 -15.59 -10.98
C GLU A 58 6.83 -15.84 -9.58
N SER A 59 8.15 -15.77 -9.41
CA SER A 59 8.85 -15.90 -8.13
C SER A 59 8.69 -14.71 -7.18
N ASP A 60 8.10 -13.59 -7.62
CA ASP A 60 7.81 -12.42 -6.77
C ASP A 60 6.41 -12.47 -6.13
N ARG A 61 5.64 -13.55 -6.36
CA ARG A 61 4.27 -13.74 -5.84
C ARG A 61 4.18 -14.59 -4.57
N ASP A 62 5.31 -15.06 -4.05
CA ASP A 62 5.42 -15.93 -2.87
C ASP A 62 5.70 -15.15 -1.58
#